data_AF-A0A942CM56-F1
#
_entry.id   AF-A0A942CM56-F1
#
_cell.length_a   1.000
_cell.length_b   1.000
_cell.length_c   1.000
_cell.angle_alpha   90.00
_cell.angle_beta   90.00
_cell.angle_gamma   90.00
#
_symmetry.space_group_name_H-M   'P 1'
#
loop_
_entity.id
_entity.type
_entity.pdbx_description
1 polymer ?
#
loop_
_entity_poly.entity_id
_entity_poly.type
_entity_poly.pdbx_seq_one_letter_code
_entity_poly.pdbx_strand_id
1 'polypeptide(L)'
;MRTMTPYTALGKAIGTREAVDLAQRLAAWHDAMVMHRRRSGMALDARCPPDCPHVTAELLWREAQDIYGDRAHELEFLRSHGGGEGAAQPAHAQVA
;
A
#
# COMPACT_ATOMS: atom_id res chain seq x y z
N MET A 1 9.50 -20.41 0.03
CA MET A 1 10.03 -19.51 -1.02
C MET A 1 9.63 -18.11 -0.63
N ARG A 2 10.59 -17.24 -0.29
CA ARG A 2 10.29 -15.90 0.25
C ARG A 2 10.02 -14.99 -0.95
N THR A 3 8.74 -14.76 -1.27
CA THR A 3 8.31 -13.92 -2.38
C THR A 3 9.03 -12.58 -2.27
N MET A 4 9.99 -12.31 -3.16
CA MET A 4 10.65 -11.00 -3.19
C MET A 4 9.63 -10.00 -3.69
N THR A 5 8.96 -9.33 -2.75
CA THR A 5 8.08 -8.22 -3.07
C THR A 5 8.94 -7.01 -3.42
N PRO A 6 8.45 -6.11 -4.30
CA PRO A 6 9.15 -4.86 -4.63
C PRO A 6 9.53 -4.06 -3.37
N TYR A 7 8.71 -4.14 -2.32
CA TYR A 7 8.98 -3.55 -1.01
C TYR A 7 10.27 -4.09 -0.36
N THR A 8 10.49 -5.42 -0.40
CA THR A 8 11.68 -6.05 0.18
C THR A 8 12.96 -5.71 -0.58
N ALA A 9 12.86 -5.48 -1.89
CA ALA A 9 13.98 -5.00 -2.70
C ALA A 9 14.32 -3.54 -2.35
N LEU A 10 13.31 -2.67 -2.21
CA LEU A 10 13.50 -1.26 -1.84
C LEU A 10 14.12 -1.11 -0.44
N GLY A 11 13.60 -1.84 0.56
CA GLY A 11 14.14 -1.82 1.92
C GLY A 11 15.60 -2.29 1.99
N LYS A 12 15.96 -3.31 1.20
CA LYS A 12 17.35 -3.76 1.07
C LYS A 12 18.25 -2.76 0.35
N ALA A 13 17.72 -2.04 -0.64
CA ALA A 13 18.46 -1.03 -1.39
C ALA A 13 18.79 0.20 -0.55
N ILE A 14 17.94 0.54 0.43
CA ILE A 14 18.19 1.61 1.40
C ILE A 14 19.14 1.14 2.50
N GLY A 15 19.09 -0.15 2.84
CA GLY A 15 20.11 -0.81 3.67
C GLY A 15 20.02 -0.52 5.17
N THR A 16 19.05 0.28 5.62
CA THR A 16 18.80 0.53 7.04
C THR A 16 17.88 -0.54 7.64
N ARG A 17 18.01 -0.79 8.95
CA ARG A 17 17.19 -1.79 9.65
C ARG A 17 15.72 -1.40 9.66
N GLU A 18 15.45 -0.11 9.81
CA GLU A 18 14.11 0.48 9.75
C GLU A 18 13.48 0.31 8.36
N ALA A 19 14.25 0.49 7.29
CA ALA A 19 13.79 0.26 5.93
C ALA A 19 13.42 -1.20 5.66
N VAL A 20 14.21 -2.15 6.16
CA VAL A 20 13.91 -3.58 6.01
C VAL A 20 12.68 -3.98 6.82
N ASP A 21 12.50 -3.43 8.01
CA ASP A 21 11.35 -3.69 8.87
C ASP A 21 10.06 -3.11 8.26
N LEU A 22 10.10 -1.86 7.78
CA LEU A 22 9.00 -1.24 7.08
C LEU A 22 8.63 -2.02 5.81
N ALA A 23 9.61 -2.51 5.05
CA ALA A 23 9.36 -3.35 3.87
C ALA A 23 8.59 -4.64 4.19
N GLN A 24 8.82 -5.25 5.36
CA GLN A 24 8.05 -6.41 5.81
C GLN A 24 6.62 -6.05 6.18
N ARG A 25 6.43 -4.93 6.90
CA ARG A 25 5.10 -4.40 7.24
C ARG A 25 4.29 -4.05 6.00
N LEU A 26 4.92 -3.43 5.00
CA LEU A 26 4.29 -3.13 3.70
C LEU A 26 3.88 -4.39 2.93
N ALA A 27 4.72 -5.42 2.92
CA ALA A 27 4.37 -6.69 2.28
C ALA A 27 3.14 -7.35 2.95
N ALA A 28 3.08 -7.34 4.27
CA ALA A 28 1.94 -7.87 5.03
C ALA A 28 0.65 -7.06 4.80
N TRP A 29 0.77 -5.73 4.83
CA TRP A 29 -0.35 -4.83 4.53
C TRP A 29 -0.89 -5.02 3.10
N HIS A 30 0.01 -5.18 2.12
CA HIS A 30 -0.37 -5.40 0.72
C HIS A 30 -1.20 -6.69 0.55
N ASP A 31 -0.78 -7.79 1.20
CA ASP A 31 -1.55 -9.03 1.20
C ASP A 31 -2.93 -8.86 1.86
N ALA A 32 -2.98 -8.18 3.02
CA ALA A 32 -4.22 -7.85 3.70
C ALA A 32 -5.16 -6.98 2.84
N MET A 33 -4.62 -6.02 2.09
CA MET A 33 -5.39 -5.18 1.17
C MET A 33 -5.88 -5.94 -0.06
N VAL A 34 -5.09 -6.86 -0.61
CA VAL A 34 -5.53 -7.76 -1.70
C VAL A 34 -6.65 -8.68 -1.23
N MET A 35 -6.52 -9.25 -0.02
CA MET A 35 -7.57 -10.08 0.59
C MET A 35 -8.82 -9.27 0.88
N HIS A 36 -8.67 -8.05 1.38
CA HIS A 36 -9.77 -7.11 1.54
C HIS A 36 -10.45 -6.84 0.20
N ARG A 37 -9.70 -6.51 -0.86
CA ARG A 37 -10.26 -6.25 -2.20
C ARG A 37 -10.95 -7.47 -2.81
N ARG A 38 -10.42 -8.67 -2.62
CA ARG A 38 -11.08 -9.92 -3.04
C ARG A 38 -12.41 -10.14 -2.32
N ARG A 39 -12.46 -9.84 -1.02
CA ARG A 39 -13.66 -9.98 -0.19
C ARG A 39 -14.70 -8.90 -0.51
N SER A 40 -14.27 -7.66 -0.70
CA SER A 40 -15.13 -6.53 -1.06
C SER A 40 -15.65 -6.63 -2.50
N GLY A 41 -14.86 -7.16 -3.44
CA GLY A 41 -15.32 -7.42 -4.81
C GLY A 41 -16.42 -8.47 -4.93
N MET A 42 -16.64 -9.29 -3.90
CA MET A 42 -17.75 -10.24 -3.81
C MET A 42 -19.02 -9.62 -3.20
N ALA A 43 -18.91 -8.44 -2.57
CA ALA A 43 -20.00 -7.81 -1.84
C ALA A 43 -20.14 -6.34 -2.28
N LEU A 44 -21.04 -6.11 -3.24
CA LEU A 44 -21.29 -4.81 -3.88
C LEU A 44 -21.52 -3.62 -2.91
N ASP A 45 -21.85 -3.89 -1.65
CA ASP A 45 -22.17 -2.90 -0.60
C ASP A 45 -21.35 -3.06 0.69
N ALA A 46 -20.21 -3.78 0.65
CA ALA A 46 -19.39 -3.97 1.84
C ALA A 46 -18.70 -2.67 2.26
N ARG A 47 -19.37 -1.91 3.14
CA ARG A 47 -18.71 -0.89 3.97
C ARG A 47 -17.44 -1.48 4.58
N CYS A 48 -16.33 -0.77 4.41
CA CYS A 48 -15.07 -1.14 5.03
C CYS A 48 -15.28 -1.29 6.55
N PRO A 49 -14.86 -2.41 7.17
CA PRO A 49 -14.90 -2.54 8.62
C PRO A 49 -14.01 -1.47 9.27
N PRO A 50 -14.20 -1.12 10.55
CA PRO A 50 -13.35 -0.15 11.24
C PRO A 50 -11.87 -0.58 11.30
N ASP A 51 -11.59 -1.89 11.19
CA ASP A 51 -10.24 -2.46 11.09
C ASP A 51 -9.75 -2.60 9.63
N CYS A 52 -10.24 -1.74 8.73
CA CYS A 52 -9.91 -1.84 7.32
C CYS A 52 -8.45 -1.43 7.08
N PRO A 53 -7.70 -2.17 6.24
CA PRO A 53 -6.31 -1.85 5.93
C PRO A 53 -6.10 -0.46 5.30
N HIS A 54 -7.15 0.26 4.89
CA HIS A 54 -7.06 1.66 4.49
C HIS A 54 -6.57 2.57 5.63
N VAL A 55 -6.98 2.32 6.88
CA VAL A 55 -6.52 3.12 8.03
C VAL A 55 -5.02 2.92 8.25
N THR A 56 -4.57 1.67 8.13
CA THR A 56 -3.14 1.34 8.21
C THR A 56 -2.35 1.91 7.02
N ALA A 57 -2.97 2.10 5.85
CA ALA A 57 -2.31 2.63 4.66
C ALA A 57 -1.81 4.06 4.86
N GLU A 58 -2.62 4.93 5.48
CA GLU A 58 -2.22 6.31 5.81
C GLU A 58 -1.02 6.32 6.77
N LEU A 59 -1.08 5.50 7.82
CA LEU A 59 0.02 5.38 8.79
C LEU A 59 1.30 4.90 8.10
N LEU A 60 1.22 3.83 7.31
CA LEU A 60 2.35 3.28 6.57
C LEU A 60 2.90 4.25 5.52
N TRP A 61 2.05 5.08 4.91
CA TRP A 61 2.49 6.12 3.97
C TRP A 61 3.28 7.22 4.66
N ARG A 62 2.89 7.64 5.87
CA ARG A 62 3.67 8.58 6.67
C ARG A 62 5.01 7.97 7.10
N GLU A 63 5.01 6.73 7.58
CA GLU A 63 6.25 6.02 7.94
C GLU A 63 7.16 5.82 6.72
N ALA A 64 6.59 5.55 5.54
CA ALA A 64 7.36 5.44 4.30
C ALA A 64 8.02 6.75 3.89
N GLN A 65 7.33 7.88 4.03
CA GLN A 65 7.93 9.19 3.75
C GLN A 65 9.06 9.51 4.73
N ASP A 66 8.92 9.15 6.01
CA ASP A 66 9.95 9.36 7.03
C ASP A 66 11.19 8.48 6.79
N ILE A 67 11.00 7.19 6.52
CA ILE A 67 12.09 6.20 6.41
C ILE A 67 12.71 6.17 5.00
N TYR A 68 11.90 6.26 3.95
CA TYR A 68 12.36 6.16 2.56
C TYR A 68 12.58 7.53 1.89
N GLY A 69 12.06 8.61 2.47
CA GLY A 69 12.18 9.95 1.91
C GLY A 69 11.64 10.02 0.48
N ASP A 70 12.44 10.55 -0.44
CA ASP A 70 12.10 10.70 -1.86
C ASP A 70 11.77 9.36 -2.54
N ARG A 71 12.36 8.24 -2.07
CA ARG A 71 12.07 6.90 -2.60
C ARG A 71 10.70 6.37 -2.21
N ALA A 72 10.01 7.00 -1.25
CA ALA A 72 8.62 6.66 -0.96
C ALA A 72 7.73 6.84 -2.21
N HIS A 73 8.09 7.72 -3.14
CA HIS A 73 7.37 7.92 -4.40
C HIS A 73 7.34 6.69 -5.30
N GLU A 74 8.31 5.77 -5.18
CA GLU A 74 8.31 4.49 -5.91
C GLU A 74 7.22 3.53 -5.40
N LEU A 75 6.61 3.81 -4.25
CA LEU A 75 5.54 3.01 -3.65
C LEU A 75 4.16 3.51 -4.09
N GLU A 76 3.92 3.55 -5.40
CA GLU A 76 2.70 4.10 -6.01
C GLU A 76 1.40 3.49 -5.45
N PHE A 77 1.42 2.18 -5.17
CA PHE A 77 0.28 1.48 -4.59
C PHE A 77 -0.04 2.00 -3.19
N LEU A 78 0.98 2.13 -2.33
CA LEU A 78 0.80 2.67 -0.98
C LEU A 78 0.35 4.13 -1.03
N ARG A 79 0.97 4.94 -1.90
CA ARG A 79 0.62 6.36 -2.09
C ARG A 79 -0.86 6.54 -2.46
N SER A 80 -1.35 5.71 -3.38
CA SER A 80 -2.74 5.76 -3.84
C SER A 80 -3.75 5.44 -2.73
N HIS A 81 -3.34 4.70 -1.69
CA HIS A 81 -4.21 4.28 -0.59
C HIS A 81 -3.99 5.05 0.72
N GLY A 82 -2.80 5.62 0.95
CA GLY A 82 -2.44 6.36 2.17
C GLY A 82 -2.39 7.89 2.04
N GLY A 83 -2.58 8.43 0.83
CA GLY A 83 -2.49 9.86 0.52
C GLY A 83 -3.68 10.71 0.94
N GLY A 84 -4.73 10.13 1.54
CA GLY A 84 -5.76 10.89 2.25
C GLY A 84 -6.59 11.87 1.43
N GLU A 85 -6.62 11.78 0.10
CA GLU A 85 -7.64 12.40 -0.75
C GLU A 85 -8.07 11.36 -1.80
N GLY A 86 -9.32 11.42 -2.26
CA GLY A 86 -9.88 10.47 -3.21
C GLY A 86 -8.99 10.26 -4.45
N ALA A 87 -9.26 9.22 -5.23
CA ALA A 87 -9.91 9.50 -6.51
C ALA A 87 -9.20 10.60 -7.36
N ALA A 88 -7.92 10.43 -7.64
CA ALA A 88 -7.48 10.56 -9.03
C ALA A 88 -7.38 9.15 -9.60
N GLN A 89 -8.53 8.47 -9.72
CA GLN A 89 -8.68 7.60 -10.86
C GLN A 89 -8.45 8.50 -12.08
N PRO A 90 -7.47 8.27 -12.96
CA PRO A 90 -7.76 8.54 -14.35
C PRO A 90 -8.96 7.66 -14.64
N ALA A 91 -10.14 8.29 -14.83
CA ALA A 91 -11.28 7.64 -15.41
C ALA A 91 -10.74 6.80 -16.57
N HIS A 92 -10.87 5.47 -16.47
CA HIS A 92 -10.70 4.60 -17.61
C HIS A 92 -11.57 5.23 -18.70
N ALA A 93 -10.92 5.88 -19.66
CA ALA A 93 -11.54 6.39 -20.86
C ALA A 93 -11.98 5.16 -21.66
N GLN A 94 -13.12 4.59 -21.27
CA GLN A 94 -13.89 3.74 -22.14
C GLN A 94 -14.81 4.67 -22.93
N VAL A 95 -14.26 5.19 -24.03
CA VAL A 95 -15.03 5.92 -25.03
C VAL A 95 -15.29 5.01 -26.23
N ALA A 96 -16.59 4.86 -26.50
CA ALA A 96 -17.27 4.36 -27.69
C ALA A 96 -17.13 2.87 -28.05
#